data_AF-K1UI46-F1
#
_entry.id   AF-K1UI46-F1
#
_cell.length_a   1.000
_cell.length_b   1.000
_cell.length_c   1.000
_cell.angle_alpha   90.00
_cell.angle_beta   90.00
_cell.angle_gamma   90.00
#
_symmetry.space_group_name_H-M   'P 1'
#
loop_
_entity.id
_entity.type
_entity.pdbx_description
1 polymer ?
#
loop_
_entity_poly.entity_id
_entity_poly.type
_entity_poly.pdbx_seq_one_letter_code
_entity_poly.pdbx_strand_id
1 'polypeptide(L)'
;LTRDFNPNVQSVEWSKVDGNIYFTAEDKDCVHLFQLNPKSGKFTLLKTPEEYIKSFSLASSAAEMAFSGQSASNADRLYKMNTKALKSQLVDDLSARELKDVELGECKAWNYVNSRGDTLCCRYYLPPHFDAAKKYPMIVNYYGGCSPTSRMFQSRYPHHVYAAMGYVVLVVNPSGATGFGQKFSARHVDTA
;
A
#
# COMPACT_ATOMS: atom_id res chain seq x y z
N LEU A 1 18.23 7.17 12.11
CA LEU A 1 17.89 7.89 10.86
C LEU A 1 16.38 8.16 10.73
N THR A 2 15.51 7.30 11.27
CA THR A 2 14.05 7.34 11.03
C THR A 2 13.19 7.75 12.23
N ARG A 3 13.76 8.39 13.26
CA ARG A 3 13.02 8.73 14.50
C ARG A 3 11.74 9.53 14.20
N ASP A 4 11.85 10.50 13.30
CA ASP A 4 10.76 11.43 12.96
C ASP A 4 10.09 11.05 11.61
N PHE A 5 10.32 9.82 11.12
CA PHE A 5 9.74 9.28 9.91
C PHE A 5 8.50 8.45 10.28
N ASN A 6 7.32 8.89 9.86
CA ASN A 6 6.05 8.26 10.25
C ASN A 6 5.80 6.87 9.63
N PRO A 7 6.18 6.60 8.37
CA PRO A 7 6.03 5.26 7.80
C PRO A 7 6.92 4.22 8.50
N ASN A 8 6.49 2.96 8.49
CA ASN A 8 7.20 1.86 9.12
C ASN A 8 8.13 1.16 8.11
N VAL A 9 9.45 1.23 8.32
CA VAL A 9 10.44 0.63 7.42
C VAL A 9 10.37 -0.90 7.46
N GLN A 10 10.35 -1.55 6.30
CA GLN A 10 10.23 -3.01 6.18
C GLN A 10 11.50 -3.66 5.61
N SER A 11 11.90 -3.28 4.40
CA SER A 11 13.09 -3.84 3.73
C SER A 11 14.06 -2.73 3.36
N VAL A 12 15.37 -2.99 3.41
CA VAL A 12 16.42 -1.98 3.22
C VAL A 12 17.57 -2.56 2.40
N GLU A 13 18.04 -1.81 1.40
CA GLU A 13 19.27 -2.10 0.67
C GLU A 13 20.12 -0.83 0.52
N TRP A 14 21.43 -0.97 0.71
CA TRP A 14 22.38 0.12 0.49
C TRP A 14 23.06 -0.05 -0.86
N SER A 15 22.81 0.91 -1.76
CA SER A 15 23.41 0.94 -3.09
C SER A 15 24.90 1.25 -3.02
N LYS A 16 25.72 0.38 -3.63
CA LYS A 16 27.15 0.62 -3.85
C LYS A 16 27.43 1.59 -5.01
N VAL A 17 26.43 1.81 -5.88
CA VAL A 17 26.57 2.58 -7.11
C VAL A 17 26.49 4.08 -6.86
N ASP A 18 25.56 4.51 -6.00
CA ASP A 18 25.31 5.93 -5.70
C ASP A 18 25.43 6.26 -4.21
N GLY A 19 25.64 5.26 -3.34
CA GLY A 19 25.77 5.43 -1.90
C GLY A 19 24.46 5.75 -1.18
N ASN A 20 23.31 5.71 -1.85
CA ASN A 20 22.00 5.91 -1.23
C ASN A 20 21.47 4.63 -0.60
N ILE A 21 20.60 4.78 0.40
CA ILE A 21 19.85 3.69 1.01
C ILE A 21 18.45 3.67 0.40
N TYR A 22 18.04 2.55 -0.16
CA TYR A 22 16.70 2.33 -0.69
C TYR A 22 15.95 1.42 0.26
N PHE A 23 14.66 1.67 0.47
CA PHE A 23 13.88 0.87 1.39
C PHE A 23 12.40 0.91 1.06
N THR A 24 11.66 -0.14 1.43
CA THR A 24 10.20 -0.07 1.48
C THR A 24 9.75 0.38 2.86
N ALA A 25 8.66 1.15 2.91
CA ALA A 25 7.99 1.44 4.15
C ALA A 25 6.48 1.41 3.99
N GLU A 26 5.82 0.87 5.00
CA GLU A 26 4.38 0.91 5.16
C GLU A 26 3.97 2.33 5.56
N ASP A 27 3.18 2.98 4.70
CA ASP A 27 2.63 4.32 4.89
C ASP A 27 1.11 4.18 4.84
N LYS A 28 0.49 4.14 6.02
CA LYS A 28 -0.92 3.80 6.21
C LYS A 28 -1.24 2.43 5.59
N ASP A 29 -2.22 2.34 4.69
CA ASP A 29 -2.60 1.08 4.02
C ASP A 29 -1.81 0.80 2.72
N CYS A 30 -0.80 1.62 2.42
CA CYS A 30 0.12 1.45 1.30
C CYS A 30 1.49 0.95 1.76
N VAL A 31 2.27 0.41 0.82
CA VAL A 31 3.72 0.19 0.99
C VAL A 31 4.43 0.87 -0.16
N HIS A 32 5.26 1.85 0.15
CA HIS A 32 5.96 2.66 -0.85
C HIS A 32 7.46 2.39 -0.83
N LEU A 33 8.11 2.75 -1.94
CA LEU A 33 9.55 2.74 -2.08
C LEU A 33 10.13 4.13 -1.78
N PHE A 34 11.16 4.18 -0.97
CA PHE A 34 11.85 5.39 -0.55
C PHE A 34 13.35 5.30 -0.83
N GLN A 35 13.96 6.47 -0.98
CA GLN A 35 15.41 6.67 -1.01
C GLN A 35 15.81 7.57 0.16
N LEU A 36 16.91 7.25 0.83
CA LEU A 36 17.55 8.05 1.86
C LEU A 36 18.99 8.33 1.46
N ASN A 37 19.36 9.62 1.42
CA ASN A 37 20.76 10.02 1.31
C ASN A 37 21.39 9.99 2.72
N PRO A 38 22.35 9.08 3.01
CA PRO A 38 22.90 8.94 4.35
C PRO A 38 23.77 10.12 4.80
N LYS A 39 24.27 10.95 3.87
CA LYS A 39 25.08 12.13 4.19
C LYS A 39 24.22 13.31 4.66
N SER A 40 23.05 13.50 4.05
CA SER A 40 22.15 14.61 4.39
C SER A 40 20.98 14.20 5.29
N GLY A 41 20.71 12.90 5.43
CA GLY A 41 19.54 12.40 6.15
C GLY A 41 18.21 12.61 5.39
N LYS A 42 18.25 13.07 4.14
CA LYS A 42 17.05 13.40 3.36
C LYS A 42 16.36 12.14 2.82
N PHE A 43 15.08 11.99 3.14
CA PHE A 43 14.18 11.02 2.54
C PHE A 43 13.54 11.55 1.24
N THR A 44 13.35 10.67 0.28
CA THR A 44 12.64 10.93 -0.99
C THR A 44 11.69 9.76 -1.26
N LEU A 45 10.40 10.05 -1.40
CA LEU A 45 9.42 9.07 -1.89
C LEU A 45 9.64 8.84 -3.38
N LEU A 46 9.86 7.58 -3.77
CA LEU A 46 10.02 7.20 -5.17
C LEU A 46 8.63 6.95 -5.77
N LYS A 47 8.28 7.72 -6.81
CA LYS A 47 7.00 7.58 -7.49
C LYS A 47 6.95 6.24 -8.19
N THR A 48 6.04 5.38 -7.74
CA THR A 48 5.78 4.06 -8.31
C THR A 48 4.30 3.97 -8.70
N PRO A 49 3.95 3.15 -9.71
CA PRO A 49 2.54 3.03 -10.14
C PRO A 49 1.66 2.27 -9.14
N GLU A 50 2.27 1.50 -8.24
CA GLU A 50 1.58 0.56 -7.37
C GLU A 50 1.46 1.07 -5.94
N GLU A 51 0.33 0.77 -5.30
CA GLU A 51 0.02 1.17 -3.92
C GLU A 51 0.72 0.26 -2.88
N TYR A 52 1.08 -0.97 -3.26
CA TYR A 52 1.75 -1.93 -2.41
C TYR A 52 2.97 -2.54 -3.13
N ILE A 53 4.15 -2.03 -2.81
CA ILE A 53 5.42 -2.60 -3.26
C ILE A 53 5.74 -3.86 -2.45
N LYS A 54 5.76 -5.03 -3.10
CA LYS A 54 6.02 -6.32 -2.45
C LYS A 54 7.50 -6.53 -2.18
N SER A 55 8.32 -6.17 -3.16
CA SER A 55 9.77 -6.37 -3.11
C SER A 55 10.47 -5.47 -4.11
N PHE A 56 11.75 -5.22 -3.84
CA PHE A 56 12.66 -4.58 -4.78
C PHE A 56 14.05 -5.23 -4.69
N SER A 57 14.88 -4.98 -5.69
CA SER A 57 16.30 -5.33 -5.69
C SER A 57 17.09 -4.32 -6.51
N LEU A 58 18.27 -3.93 -6.00
CA LEU A 58 19.18 -3.03 -6.68
C LEU A 58 20.19 -3.79 -7.54
N ALA A 59 20.52 -3.23 -8.70
CA ALA A 59 21.67 -3.68 -9.48
C ALA A 59 22.97 -3.39 -8.72
N SER A 60 23.87 -4.37 -8.68
CA SER A 60 25.14 -4.26 -7.93
C SER A 60 26.14 -3.27 -8.54
N SER A 61 26.00 -2.98 -9.83
CA SER A 61 26.98 -2.21 -10.63
C SER A 61 26.35 -1.22 -11.61
N ALA A 62 25.03 -1.04 -11.58
CA ALA A 62 24.31 -0.10 -12.45
C ALA A 62 23.30 0.73 -11.66
N ALA A 63 22.95 1.91 -12.17
CA ALA A 63 21.92 2.77 -11.60
C ALA A 63 20.50 2.25 -11.95
N GLU A 64 20.24 0.99 -11.61
CA GLU A 64 19.00 0.28 -11.91
C GLU A 64 18.47 -0.44 -10.67
N MET A 65 17.15 -0.58 -10.64
CA MET A 65 16.40 -1.36 -9.67
C MET A 65 15.33 -2.17 -10.41
N ALA A 66 15.03 -3.37 -9.93
CA ALA A 66 13.78 -4.06 -10.26
C ALA A 66 12.86 -4.05 -9.03
N PHE A 67 11.55 -3.91 -9.22
CA PHE A 67 10.59 -4.03 -8.14
C PHE A 67 9.28 -4.65 -8.63
N SER A 68 8.59 -5.32 -7.73
CA SER A 68 7.26 -5.86 -7.97
C SER A 68 6.25 -5.24 -7.00
N GLY A 69 5.04 -5.05 -7.49
CA GLY A 69 3.97 -4.48 -6.68
C GLY A 69 2.60 -4.80 -7.23
N GLN A 70 1.61 -4.46 -6.44
CA GLN A 70 0.19 -4.56 -6.79
C GLN A 70 -0.56 -3.42 -6.09
N SER A 71 -1.82 -3.22 -6.44
CA SER A 71 -2.70 -2.22 -5.83
C SER A 71 -4.04 -2.82 -5.44
N ALA A 72 -4.94 -2.04 -4.84
CA ALA A 72 -6.22 -2.56 -4.35
C ALA A 72 -7.08 -3.23 -5.45
N SER A 73 -6.84 -2.90 -6.72
CA SER A 73 -7.59 -3.38 -7.90
C SER A 73 -6.69 -3.82 -9.06
N ASN A 74 -5.49 -4.34 -8.79
CA ASN A 74 -4.69 -5.03 -9.79
C ASN A 74 -3.84 -6.13 -9.15
N ALA A 75 -3.50 -7.17 -9.90
CA ALA A 75 -2.55 -8.19 -9.46
C ALA A 75 -1.10 -7.76 -9.71
N ASP A 76 -0.15 -8.64 -9.39
CA ASP A 76 1.28 -8.35 -9.48
C ASP A 76 1.71 -7.79 -10.86
N ARG A 77 2.57 -6.77 -10.81
CA ARG A 77 3.29 -6.24 -11.97
C ARG A 77 4.76 -6.08 -11.64
N LEU A 78 5.61 -6.32 -12.64
CA LEU A 78 7.06 -6.18 -12.53
C LEU A 78 7.52 -4.93 -13.26
N TYR A 79 8.41 -4.19 -12.61
CA TYR A 79 8.98 -2.95 -13.13
C TYR A 79 10.50 -2.97 -13.04
N LYS A 80 11.14 -2.22 -13.95
CA LYS A 80 12.49 -1.71 -13.78
C LYS A 80 12.44 -0.21 -13.52
N MET A 81 13.35 0.30 -12.71
CA MET A 81 13.52 1.73 -12.47
C MET A 81 14.98 2.12 -12.65
N ASN A 82 15.22 3.19 -13.41
CA ASN A 82 16.52 3.86 -13.40
C ASN A 82 16.62 4.73 -12.14
N THR A 83 17.57 4.45 -11.26
CA THR A 83 17.67 5.08 -9.94
C THR A 83 18.27 6.49 -9.97
N LYS A 84 18.82 6.92 -11.12
CA LYS A 84 19.28 8.30 -11.34
C LYS A 84 18.16 9.18 -11.90
N ALA A 85 17.40 8.65 -12.88
CA ALA A 85 16.28 9.34 -13.50
C ALA A 85 14.98 9.25 -12.68
N LEU A 86 14.92 8.34 -11.70
CA LEU A 86 13.76 8.05 -10.85
C LEU A 86 12.49 7.73 -11.66
N LYS A 87 12.68 7.02 -12.78
CA LYS A 87 11.62 6.65 -13.72
C LYS A 87 11.49 5.14 -13.79
N SER A 88 10.28 4.64 -13.57
CA SER A 88 9.94 3.24 -13.74
C SER A 88 9.44 2.94 -15.16
N GLN A 89 9.62 1.69 -15.57
CA GLN A 89 9.13 1.09 -16.80
C GLN A 89 8.52 -0.26 -16.45
N LEU A 90 7.31 -0.53 -16.97
CA LEU A 90 6.66 -1.83 -16.86
C LEU A 90 7.43 -2.87 -17.68
N VAL A 91 7.70 -4.01 -17.07
CA VAL A 91 8.41 -5.15 -17.68
C VAL A 91 7.45 -6.30 -17.93
N ASP A 92 6.59 -6.58 -16.95
CA ASP A 92 5.62 -7.66 -17.04
C ASP A 92 4.32 -7.27 -16.31
N ASP A 93 3.18 -7.63 -16.91
CA ASP A 93 1.85 -7.32 -16.38
C ASP A 93 1.03 -8.60 -16.23
N LEU A 94 1.13 -9.24 -15.05
CA LEU A 94 0.31 -10.40 -14.72
C LEU A 94 -1.16 -10.00 -14.59
N SER A 95 -1.43 -8.82 -14.02
CA SER A 95 -2.79 -8.32 -13.85
C SER A 95 -3.55 -8.25 -15.17
N ALA A 96 -2.94 -7.72 -16.23
CA ALA A 96 -3.57 -7.62 -17.54
C ALA A 96 -3.87 -9.00 -18.15
N ARG A 97 -3.03 -10.00 -17.89
CA ARG A 97 -3.23 -11.36 -18.41
C ARG A 97 -4.31 -12.12 -17.67
N GLU A 98 -4.26 -12.11 -16.34
CA GLU A 98 -5.13 -12.94 -15.50
C GLU A 98 -6.52 -12.32 -15.33
N LEU A 99 -6.64 -10.99 -15.35
CA LEU A 99 -7.90 -10.28 -15.12
C LEU A 99 -8.55 -9.77 -16.41
N LYS A 100 -8.09 -10.21 -17.59
CA LYS A 100 -8.56 -9.71 -18.90
C LYS A 100 -10.08 -9.76 -19.09
N ASP A 101 -10.72 -10.80 -18.53
CA ASP A 101 -12.16 -11.07 -18.66
C ASP A 101 -12.90 -10.85 -17.32
N VAL A 102 -12.27 -10.16 -16.38
CA VAL A 102 -12.80 -9.91 -15.04
C VAL A 102 -13.11 -8.42 -14.88
N GLU A 103 -14.38 -8.10 -14.64
CA GLU A 103 -14.79 -6.75 -14.23
C GLU A 103 -14.69 -6.61 -12.71
N LEU A 104 -13.73 -5.81 -12.26
CA LEU A 104 -13.60 -5.47 -10.85
C LEU A 104 -14.56 -4.35 -10.47
N GLY A 105 -15.06 -4.44 -9.24
CA GLY A 105 -15.80 -3.35 -8.62
C GLY A 105 -14.94 -2.13 -8.35
N GLU A 106 -15.59 -1.00 -8.06
CA GLU A 106 -14.88 0.21 -7.67
C GLU A 106 -14.27 0.05 -6.28
N CYS A 107 -13.00 0.45 -6.11
CA CYS A 107 -12.35 0.63 -4.82
C CYS A 107 -11.99 2.10 -4.61
N LYS A 108 -12.49 2.71 -3.53
CA LYS A 108 -12.25 4.14 -3.22
C LYS A 108 -11.89 4.36 -1.77
N ALA A 109 -10.98 5.31 -1.55
CA ALA A 109 -10.68 5.81 -0.21
C ALA A 109 -11.90 6.53 0.38
N TRP A 110 -12.17 6.30 1.66
CA TRP A 110 -13.24 6.95 2.41
C TRP A 110 -12.80 7.12 3.85
N ASN A 111 -12.13 8.22 4.15
CA ASN A 111 -11.66 8.45 5.51
C ASN A 111 -12.80 8.95 6.39
N TYR A 112 -12.81 8.51 7.64
CA TYR A 112 -13.82 8.86 8.62
C TYR A 112 -13.17 9.50 9.85
N VAL A 113 -13.73 10.61 10.33
CA VAL A 113 -13.29 11.25 11.57
C VAL A 113 -14.18 10.76 12.70
N ASN A 114 -13.59 10.12 13.72
CA ASN A 114 -14.34 9.60 14.86
C ASN A 114 -14.72 10.71 15.87
N SER A 115 -15.50 10.36 16.89
CA SER A 115 -15.93 11.27 17.95
C SER A 115 -14.79 11.87 18.79
N ARG A 116 -13.58 11.29 18.74
CA ARG A 116 -12.37 11.81 19.40
C ARG A 116 -11.54 12.73 18.49
N GLY A 117 -11.96 12.92 17.24
CA GLY A 117 -11.23 13.72 16.25
C GLY A 117 -10.12 12.97 15.51
N ASP A 118 -9.99 11.65 15.70
CA ASP A 118 -9.02 10.86 14.92
C ASP A 118 -9.54 10.63 13.50
N THR A 119 -8.67 10.79 12.50
CA THR A 119 -8.95 10.34 11.12
C THR A 119 -8.60 8.86 10.98
N LEU A 120 -9.60 8.03 10.73
CA LEU A 120 -9.43 6.63 10.37
C LEU A 120 -9.26 6.50 8.86
N CYS A 121 -8.23 5.75 8.45
CA CYS A 121 -8.01 5.45 7.05
C CYS A 121 -8.86 4.26 6.64
N CYS A 122 -9.86 4.52 5.81
CA CYS A 122 -10.74 3.47 5.31
C CYS A 122 -10.81 3.51 3.78
N ARG A 123 -11.26 2.40 3.22
CA ARG A 123 -11.63 2.29 1.82
C ARG A 123 -12.83 1.37 1.69
N TYR A 124 -13.62 1.56 0.64
CA TYR A 124 -14.72 0.68 0.33
C TYR A 124 -14.57 0.06 -1.05
N TYR A 125 -15.19 -1.11 -1.21
CA TYR A 125 -15.36 -1.81 -2.46
C TYR A 125 -16.86 -1.89 -2.77
N LEU A 126 -17.24 -1.56 -3.99
CA LEU A 126 -18.60 -1.69 -4.50
C LEU A 126 -18.71 -2.92 -5.42
N PRO A 127 -19.88 -3.57 -5.50
CA PRO A 127 -20.14 -4.59 -6.51
C PRO A 127 -19.81 -4.12 -7.94
N PRO A 128 -19.35 -5.02 -8.83
CA PRO A 128 -19.37 -4.73 -10.26
C PRO A 128 -20.82 -4.41 -10.67
N HIS A 129 -21.00 -3.37 -11.50
CA HIS A 129 -22.31 -2.83 -11.86
C HIS A 129 -23.15 -2.27 -10.70
N PHE A 130 -22.51 -1.69 -9.67
CA PHE A 130 -23.21 -1.06 -8.56
C PHE A 130 -24.26 -0.03 -9.02
N ASP A 131 -25.48 -0.22 -8.55
CA ASP A 131 -26.61 0.70 -8.72
C ASP A 131 -26.89 1.44 -7.40
N ALA A 132 -26.66 2.75 -7.39
CA ALA A 132 -26.84 3.61 -6.22
C ALA A 132 -28.31 3.72 -5.75
N ALA A 133 -29.30 3.32 -6.55
CA ALA A 133 -30.70 3.29 -6.15
C ALA A 133 -31.08 2.03 -5.34
N LYS A 134 -30.20 1.03 -5.26
CA LYS A 134 -30.44 -0.23 -4.53
C LYS A 134 -29.76 -0.24 -3.17
N LYS A 135 -30.25 -1.12 -2.28
CA LYS A 135 -29.61 -1.43 -0.99
C LYS A 135 -28.81 -2.72 -1.11
N TYR A 136 -27.64 -2.73 -0.50
CA TYR A 136 -26.73 -3.88 -0.47
C TYR A 136 -26.40 -4.23 0.98
N PRO A 137 -26.24 -5.52 1.32
CA PRO A 137 -25.61 -5.90 2.58
C PRO A 137 -24.16 -5.39 2.63
N MET A 138 -23.67 -5.11 3.84
CA MET A 138 -22.29 -4.63 4.04
C MET A 138 -21.46 -5.64 4.83
N ILE A 139 -20.23 -5.86 4.40
CA ILE A 139 -19.18 -6.54 5.18
C ILE A 139 -18.20 -5.48 5.68
N VAL A 140 -17.94 -5.46 6.98
CA VAL A 140 -16.89 -4.64 7.57
C VAL A 140 -15.67 -5.50 7.84
N ASN A 141 -14.59 -5.31 7.08
CA ASN A 141 -13.32 -5.98 7.29
C ASN A 141 -12.48 -5.18 8.29
N TYR A 142 -12.39 -5.71 9.50
CA TYR A 142 -11.59 -5.17 10.60
C TYR A 142 -10.54 -6.19 11.05
N TYR A 143 -9.25 -5.88 10.90
CA TYR A 143 -8.17 -6.80 11.30
C TYR A 143 -7.90 -6.78 12.82
N GLY A 144 -7.86 -5.60 13.43
CA GLY A 144 -7.70 -5.42 14.88
C GLY A 144 -6.29 -5.62 15.46
N GLY A 145 -5.32 -6.08 14.67
CA GLY A 145 -3.92 -6.17 15.08
C GLY A 145 -3.13 -4.86 14.88
N CYS A 146 -1.82 -4.91 15.13
CA CYS A 146 -0.92 -3.76 14.97
C CYS A 146 -0.56 -3.42 13.52
N SER A 147 -1.02 -4.20 12.54
CA SER A 147 -0.73 -3.98 11.11
C SER A 147 -1.97 -3.47 10.39
N PRO A 148 -1.83 -2.54 9.43
CA PRO A 148 -2.93 -2.14 8.57
C PRO A 148 -3.38 -3.29 7.67
N THR A 149 -4.67 -3.30 7.33
CA THR A 149 -5.15 -4.07 6.17
C THR A 149 -4.71 -3.33 4.91
N SER A 150 -3.59 -3.75 4.33
CA SER A 150 -2.98 -3.08 3.18
C SER A 150 -3.82 -3.19 1.90
N ARG A 151 -3.44 -2.44 0.87
CA ARG A 151 -4.02 -2.45 -0.47
C ARG A 151 -3.51 -3.60 -1.35
N MET A 152 -3.09 -4.70 -0.74
CA MET A 152 -2.69 -5.91 -1.45
C MET A 152 -3.92 -6.58 -2.09
N PHE A 153 -3.93 -6.79 -3.42
CA PHE A 153 -5.04 -7.46 -4.12
C PHE A 153 -5.13 -8.95 -3.78
N GLN A 154 -3.99 -9.64 -3.83
CA GLN A 154 -3.88 -11.08 -3.55
C GLN A 154 -3.84 -11.37 -2.04
N SER A 155 -4.71 -10.72 -1.27
CA SER A 155 -4.79 -10.87 0.18
C SER A 155 -5.61 -12.11 0.58
N ARG A 156 -5.45 -12.56 1.84
CA ARG A 156 -6.28 -13.63 2.43
C ARG A 156 -7.78 -13.30 2.45
N TYR A 157 -8.13 -12.01 2.47
CA TYR A 157 -9.50 -11.52 2.41
C TYR A 157 -9.77 -10.94 1.00
N PRO A 158 -10.45 -11.68 0.11
CA PRO A 158 -10.63 -11.26 -1.28
C PRO A 158 -11.78 -10.24 -1.39
N HIS A 159 -11.51 -8.96 -1.07
CA HIS A 159 -12.54 -7.91 -1.01
C HIS A 159 -13.35 -7.76 -2.31
N HIS A 160 -12.71 -7.87 -3.47
CA HIS A 160 -13.40 -7.84 -4.77
C HIS A 160 -14.32 -9.04 -5.00
N VAL A 161 -14.01 -10.21 -4.45
CA VAL A 161 -14.90 -11.39 -4.55
C VAL A 161 -16.15 -11.16 -3.71
N TYR A 162 -16.01 -10.67 -2.49
CA TYR A 162 -17.17 -10.29 -1.67
C TYR A 162 -18.02 -9.22 -2.35
N ALA A 163 -17.39 -8.24 -2.99
CA ALA A 163 -18.09 -7.24 -3.78
C ALA A 163 -18.87 -7.85 -4.96
N ALA A 164 -18.24 -8.76 -5.72
CA ALA A 164 -18.89 -9.50 -6.80
C ALA A 164 -20.07 -10.36 -6.32
N MET A 165 -20.09 -10.80 -5.07
CA MET A 165 -21.23 -11.50 -4.45
C MET A 165 -22.37 -10.56 -4.00
N GLY A 166 -22.30 -9.26 -4.31
CA GLY A 166 -23.34 -8.29 -4.04
C GLY A 166 -23.22 -7.59 -2.68
N TYR A 167 -22.06 -7.64 -2.03
CA TYR A 167 -21.81 -6.90 -0.79
C TYR A 167 -21.11 -5.58 -1.07
N VAL A 168 -21.44 -4.54 -0.30
CA VAL A 168 -20.49 -3.42 -0.11
C VAL A 168 -19.47 -3.85 0.94
N VAL A 169 -18.17 -3.68 0.66
CA VAL A 169 -17.13 -4.05 1.61
C VAL A 169 -16.46 -2.79 2.13
N LEU A 170 -16.44 -2.58 3.44
CA LEU A 170 -15.72 -1.50 4.09
C LEU A 170 -14.48 -2.06 4.78
N VAL A 171 -13.31 -1.60 4.40
CA VAL A 171 -12.04 -1.89 5.10
C VAL A 171 -11.70 -0.71 5.98
N VAL A 172 -11.50 -0.96 7.28
CA VAL A 172 -11.17 0.07 8.27
C VAL A 172 -9.82 -0.21 8.91
N ASN A 173 -8.94 0.78 8.91
CA ASN A 173 -7.69 0.74 9.68
C ASN A 173 -7.86 1.58 10.96
N PRO A 174 -8.04 0.95 12.14
CA PRO A 174 -8.21 1.65 13.40
C PRO A 174 -6.90 2.28 13.91
N SER A 175 -7.02 3.09 14.96
CA SER A 175 -5.88 3.51 15.79
C SER A 175 -5.08 2.32 16.30
N GLY A 176 -3.76 2.45 16.35
CA GLY A 176 -2.84 1.41 16.82
C GLY A 176 -2.08 0.67 15.71
N ALA A 177 -2.50 0.81 14.45
CA ALA A 177 -1.76 0.24 13.33
C ALA A 177 -0.44 0.98 13.05
N THR A 178 0.57 0.25 12.58
CA THR A 178 1.83 0.79 12.06
C THR A 178 1.61 1.57 10.75
N GLY A 179 2.61 2.39 10.38
CA GLY A 179 2.55 3.22 9.18
C GLY A 179 1.81 4.56 9.34
N PHE A 180 1.28 4.86 10.53
CA PHE A 180 0.60 6.13 10.87
C PHE A 180 1.43 7.03 11.81
N GLY A 181 2.68 6.67 12.07
CA GLY A 181 3.57 7.34 13.01
C GLY A 181 3.44 6.85 14.46
N GLN A 182 4.48 7.08 15.25
CA GLN A 182 4.67 6.45 16.57
C GLN A 182 3.49 6.67 17.53
N LYS A 183 2.97 7.91 17.62
CA LYS A 183 1.84 8.24 18.52
C LYS A 183 0.56 7.48 18.16
N PHE A 184 0.32 7.26 16.87
CA PHE A 184 -0.87 6.53 16.43
C PHE A 184 -0.71 5.03 16.71
N SER A 185 0.47 4.47 16.45
CA SER A 185 0.77 3.06 16.70
C SER A 185 0.76 2.71 18.19
N ALA A 186 1.29 3.58 19.05
CA ALA A 186 1.38 3.35 20.50
C ALA A 186 -0.01 3.15 21.16
N ARG A 187 -1.06 3.74 20.58
CA ARG A 187 -2.45 3.54 21.02
C ARG A 187 -2.92 2.09 20.95
N HIS A 188 -2.21 1.17 20.32
CA HIS A 188 -2.55 -0.25 20.39
C HIS A 188 -2.44 -0.82 21.82
N VAL A 189 -1.47 -0.31 22.60
CA VAL A 189 -1.24 -0.72 24.00
C VAL A 189 -1.70 0.34 24.99
N ASP A 190 -1.75 1.61 24.57
CA ASP A 190 -2.14 2.74 25.42
C ASP A 190 -3.65 3.03 25.40
N THR A 191 -4.52 2.01 25.27
CA THR A 191 -5.98 2.19 25.19
C THR A 191 -6.67 2.50 26.54
N ALA A 192 -5.96 3.13 27.47
CA ALA A 192 -6.55 3.61 28.74
C ALA A 192 -7.39 4.87 28.53
#